data_AF-A0A8J3ZNI1-F1
#
_entry.id   AF-A0A8J3ZNI1-F1
#
_cell.length_a   1.000
_cell.length_b   1.000
_cell.length_c   1.000
_cell.angle_alpha   90.00
_cell.angle_beta   90.00
_cell.angle_gamma   90.00
#
_symmetry.space_group_name_H-M   'P 1'
#
loop_
_entity.id
_entity.type
_entity.pdbx_description
1 polymer ?
#
loop_
_entity_poly.entity_id
_entity_poly.type
_entity_poly.pdbx_seq_one_letter_code
_entity_poly.pdbx_strand_id
1 'polypeptide(L)'
;MAYDLSRLDERRFEDLCRALAVHALGAGLQVFGAGPDGGREAAFDGPVPYPTTADGWNGYGVVQAKCRQHSHGKDDAQWLHRTIVRELDQWDDPNRKRVSDGRRPEYLIIATNVRLTSVARRGGIDRIRTLLAGYADRLSLKGWDLWDANKLSAYLDAYPNVARRFAEFLTSGQVLTKALDTIDDVRTALTAGTFTVGQGQPGCRRAFDKAYQAAGGAAGLGEFCSEVYDDGPGWVQHLTGPHGDPPGAAVSGEAVVCAGFGQPAVVVTAELWDAIRAAGGRDQLTAVGYPVVTADTPPLLSTDESEILLDGGDWNAGRLVREQSGTWRWKEQVAFSFEVGTRDWHTAGEPMDLRLRCTATMRWADIDGLSIDGTGRRRVVAALRAGPLDGVARALAARFALDPTTGWERTPNGEGYNDRRFASYRLTFPGVQGRPALGLWARFQLPDGLRDTIVSMADLRVDFSALPGYVAEPGEPPVEPGHRLDPAVLHRCLVAAWLTATQAMPLAATAQPSAAAAAGPSRVEVHLSTERPWASHPGGRVVGVLDLLDLADWGHPPEQPRPWMSATVTTPMDLTDVEVDDLVEQTLRYLASGFGFLDSDEDD
;
A
#
# COMPACT_ATOMS: atom_id res chain seq x y z
N MET A 1 -27.03 -11.37 25.40
CA MET A 1 -25.93 -12.26 25.83
C MET A 1 -26.49 -13.25 26.86
N ALA A 2 -25.99 -14.49 26.97
CA ALA A 2 -26.50 -15.43 27.98
C ALA A 2 -25.77 -15.21 29.32
N TYR A 3 -26.43 -14.53 30.27
CA TYR A 3 -25.88 -14.34 31.62
C TYR A 3 -26.02 -15.63 32.43
N ASP A 4 -24.95 -16.03 33.12
CA ASP A 4 -24.97 -17.16 34.04
C ASP A 4 -25.49 -16.71 35.42
N LEU A 5 -26.82 -16.65 35.53
CA LEU A 5 -27.51 -16.27 36.76
C LEU A 5 -27.36 -17.31 37.89
N SER A 6 -26.78 -18.49 37.62
CA SER A 6 -26.52 -19.50 38.65
C SER A 6 -25.35 -19.12 39.57
N ARG A 7 -24.51 -18.16 39.15
CA ARG A 7 -23.39 -17.64 39.93
C ARG A 7 -23.81 -16.69 41.06
N LEU A 8 -25.06 -16.23 41.05
CA LEU A 8 -25.60 -15.37 42.09
C LEU A 8 -26.15 -16.23 43.23
N ASP A 9 -25.75 -15.90 44.47
CA ASP A 9 -26.45 -16.40 45.64
C ASP A 9 -27.86 -15.80 45.75
N GLU A 10 -28.66 -16.30 46.70
CA GLU A 10 -30.06 -15.87 46.87
C GLU A 10 -30.17 -14.35 47.09
N ARG A 11 -29.32 -13.79 47.94
CA ARG A 11 -29.32 -12.36 48.27
C ARG A 11 -28.92 -11.49 47.08
N ARG A 12 -27.88 -11.88 46.35
CA ARG A 12 -27.43 -11.17 45.14
C ARG A 12 -28.46 -11.25 44.03
N PHE A 13 -29.17 -12.38 43.92
CA PHE A 13 -30.27 -12.53 42.97
C PHE A 13 -31.47 -11.64 43.32
N GLU A 14 -31.81 -11.49 44.60
CA GLU A 14 -32.83 -10.53 45.05
C GLU A 14 -32.44 -9.09 44.73
N ASP A 15 -31.17 -8.71 45.00
CA ASP A 15 -30.64 -7.38 44.67
C ASP A 15 -30.70 -7.12 43.16
N LEU A 16 -30.41 -8.13 42.32
CA LEU A 16 -30.56 -8.04 40.87
C LEU A 16 -32.03 -7.81 40.47
N CYS A 17 -32.95 -8.63 40.98
CA CYS A 17 -34.38 -8.53 40.65
C CYS A 17 -34.94 -7.16 41.04
N ARG A 18 -34.52 -6.61 42.17
CA ARG A 18 -34.87 -5.27 42.62
C ARG A 18 -34.32 -4.18 41.68
N ALA A 19 -33.05 -4.27 41.30
CA ALA A 19 -32.45 -3.30 40.38
C ALA A 19 -33.18 -3.31 39.02
N LEU A 20 -33.49 -4.50 38.50
CA LEU A 20 -34.28 -4.64 37.27
C LEU A 20 -35.72 -4.14 37.45
N ALA A 21 -36.35 -4.38 38.61
CA ALA A 21 -37.69 -3.89 38.91
C ALA A 21 -37.76 -2.37 38.95
N VAL A 22 -36.75 -1.68 39.49
CA VAL A 22 -36.67 -0.21 39.45
C VAL A 22 -36.62 0.31 38.01
N HIS A 23 -35.85 -0.36 37.14
CA HIS A 23 -35.75 0.04 35.73
C HIS A 23 -37.00 -0.31 34.91
N ALA A 24 -37.66 -1.45 35.18
CA ALA A 24 -38.81 -1.92 34.42
C ALA A 24 -40.16 -1.37 34.91
N LEU A 25 -40.30 -1.08 36.21
CA LEU A 25 -41.54 -0.62 36.84
C LEU A 25 -41.49 0.86 37.27
N GLY A 26 -40.30 1.48 37.25
CA GLY A 26 -40.10 2.89 37.57
C GLY A 26 -39.83 3.18 39.06
N ALA A 27 -39.57 4.46 39.36
CA ALA A 27 -39.08 4.92 40.66
C ALA A 27 -40.13 4.90 41.81
N GLY A 28 -41.41 4.63 41.52
CA GLY A 28 -42.49 4.52 42.51
C GLY A 28 -42.49 3.22 43.32
N LEU A 29 -41.47 2.37 43.15
CA LEU A 29 -41.35 1.05 43.77
C LEU A 29 -40.91 1.17 45.24
N GLN A 30 -41.68 0.57 46.15
CA GLN A 30 -41.26 0.34 47.53
C GLN A 30 -40.36 -0.89 47.57
N VAL A 31 -39.10 -0.66 47.94
CA VAL A 31 -38.09 -1.69 48.10
C VAL A 31 -38.08 -2.17 49.54
N PHE A 32 -38.27 -3.48 49.76
CA PHE A 32 -38.20 -4.06 51.10
C PHE A 32 -36.79 -4.59 51.40
N GLY A 33 -36.32 -4.34 52.62
CA GLY A 33 -35.06 -4.88 53.16
C GLY A 33 -35.27 -6.19 53.92
N ALA A 34 -34.17 -6.84 54.33
CA ALA A 34 -34.21 -8.11 55.06
C ALA A 34 -34.95 -7.97 56.40
N GLY A 35 -36.13 -8.57 56.52
CA GLY A 35 -36.96 -8.58 57.71
C GLY A 35 -38.06 -9.65 57.63
N PRO A 36 -38.79 -9.93 58.73
CA PRO A 36 -39.85 -10.96 58.80
C PRO A 36 -41.12 -10.64 57.98
N ASP A 37 -40.99 -9.75 56.99
CA ASP A 37 -42.05 -9.22 56.16
C ASP A 37 -42.36 -10.17 55.00
N GLY A 38 -42.98 -11.31 55.33
CA GLY A 38 -43.88 -12.05 54.45
C GLY A 38 -43.39 -12.45 53.05
N GLY A 39 -42.08 -12.39 52.79
CA GLY A 39 -41.43 -12.72 51.53
C GLY A 39 -41.78 -11.77 50.37
N ARG A 40 -41.55 -10.45 50.44
CA ARG A 40 -41.72 -9.54 49.29
C ARG A 40 -40.39 -8.84 48.98
N GLU A 41 -39.90 -8.91 47.75
CA GLU A 41 -38.63 -8.26 47.37
C GLU A 41 -38.82 -6.81 46.93
N ALA A 42 -39.94 -6.52 46.27
CA ALA A 42 -40.40 -5.18 45.97
C ALA A 42 -41.92 -5.13 45.78
N ALA A 43 -42.54 -3.97 46.02
CA ALA A 43 -43.96 -3.76 45.70
C ALA A 43 -44.20 -2.34 45.15
N PHE A 44 -45.26 -2.17 44.38
CA PHE A 44 -45.77 -0.87 43.96
C PHE A 44 -47.23 -0.72 44.37
N ASP A 45 -47.67 0.51 44.57
CA ASP A 45 -49.03 0.86 44.95
C ASP A 45 -49.43 2.10 44.14
N GLY A 46 -50.04 1.87 42.97
CA GLY A 46 -50.34 2.91 41.98
C GLY A 46 -49.92 2.56 40.55
N PRO A 47 -49.90 3.53 39.62
CA PRO A 47 -49.64 3.29 38.22
C PRO A 47 -48.14 3.04 37.94
N VAL A 48 -47.84 2.00 37.15
CA VAL A 48 -46.50 1.67 36.64
C VAL A 48 -46.55 1.46 35.12
N PRO A 49 -45.48 1.81 34.36
CA PRO A 49 -45.45 1.71 32.90
C PRO A 49 -45.17 0.27 32.41
N TYR A 50 -45.83 -0.72 32.99
CA TYR A 50 -45.59 -2.15 32.76
C TYR A 50 -46.88 -2.91 32.43
N PRO A 51 -46.88 -3.87 31.48
CA PRO A 51 -45.75 -4.34 30.68
C PRO A 51 -45.33 -3.38 29.56
N THR A 52 -46.21 -2.44 29.22
CA THR A 52 -45.96 -1.34 28.28
C THR A 52 -46.56 -0.06 28.86
N THR A 53 -46.19 1.11 28.30
CA THR A 53 -46.80 2.39 28.69
C THR A 53 -48.28 2.50 28.31
N ALA A 54 -48.73 1.75 27.30
CA ALA A 54 -50.14 1.72 26.86
C ALA A 54 -51.01 0.84 27.76
N ASP A 55 -50.47 -0.28 28.24
CA ASP A 55 -51.16 -1.27 29.09
C ASP A 55 -50.67 -1.25 30.54
N GLY A 56 -50.27 -0.07 31.02
CA GLY A 56 -49.65 0.11 32.34
C GLY A 56 -50.52 -0.41 33.48
N TRP A 57 -49.94 -1.22 34.35
CA TRP A 57 -50.61 -1.71 35.56
C TRP A 57 -50.88 -0.57 36.54
N ASN A 58 -52.06 -0.58 37.15
CA ASN A 58 -52.45 0.39 38.18
C ASN A 58 -53.15 -0.32 39.34
N GLY A 59 -52.53 -0.30 40.51
CA GLY A 59 -53.00 -0.96 41.74
C GLY A 59 -51.83 -1.49 42.57
N TYR A 60 -52.12 -2.33 43.55
CA TYR A 60 -51.09 -2.94 44.39
C TYR A 60 -50.44 -4.15 43.71
N GLY A 61 -49.13 -4.12 43.47
CA GLY A 61 -48.41 -5.23 42.86
C GLY A 61 -47.14 -5.63 43.60
N VAL A 62 -46.79 -6.91 43.51
CA VAL A 62 -45.64 -7.50 44.22
C VAL A 62 -44.69 -8.17 43.23
N VAL A 63 -43.39 -7.93 43.41
CA VAL A 63 -42.31 -8.65 42.74
C VAL A 63 -41.72 -9.64 43.73
N GLN A 64 -41.74 -10.91 43.33
CA GLN A 64 -41.26 -12.03 44.11
C GLN A 64 -40.05 -12.68 43.46
N ALA A 65 -38.87 -12.63 44.09
CA ALA A 65 -37.69 -13.34 43.59
C ALA A 65 -37.59 -14.76 44.18
N LYS A 66 -37.28 -15.75 43.34
CA LYS A 66 -37.03 -17.14 43.74
C LYS A 66 -35.76 -17.64 43.08
N CYS A 67 -34.69 -17.74 43.88
CA CYS A 67 -33.38 -18.23 43.44
C CYS A 67 -33.20 -19.72 43.73
N ARG A 68 -32.66 -20.47 42.76
CA ARG A 68 -32.19 -21.84 42.94
C ARG A 68 -30.65 -21.85 42.86
N GLN A 69 -29.99 -22.10 43.98
CA GLN A 69 -28.52 -22.11 44.06
C GLN A 69 -27.87 -23.29 43.31
N HIS A 70 -28.51 -24.46 43.30
CA HIS A 70 -28.00 -25.69 42.66
C HIS A 70 -28.95 -26.14 41.56
N SER A 71 -28.88 -25.48 40.41
CA SER A 71 -29.68 -25.79 39.21
C SER A 71 -29.06 -26.96 38.45
N HIS A 72 -29.82 -28.04 38.23
CA HIS A 72 -29.34 -29.23 37.51
C HIS A 72 -30.18 -29.54 36.24
N GLY A 73 -30.96 -28.57 35.76
CA GLY A 73 -31.70 -28.58 34.50
C GLY A 73 -32.97 -29.41 34.51
N LYS A 74 -32.91 -30.69 34.90
CA LYS A 74 -34.05 -31.61 34.80
C LYS A 74 -35.13 -31.39 35.88
N ASP A 75 -34.73 -31.01 37.09
CA ASP A 75 -35.65 -30.84 38.23
C ASP A 75 -36.03 -29.38 38.50
N ASP A 76 -35.55 -28.44 37.68
CA ASP A 76 -35.64 -27.00 37.93
C ASP A 76 -37.07 -26.48 37.80
N ALA A 77 -37.78 -26.90 36.76
CA ALA A 77 -39.20 -26.57 36.58
C ALA A 77 -40.09 -27.19 37.68
N GLN A 78 -39.78 -28.40 38.15
CA GLN A 78 -40.57 -29.05 39.21
C GLN A 78 -40.33 -28.40 40.58
N TRP A 79 -39.09 -27.99 40.87
CA TRP A 79 -38.78 -27.18 42.04
C TRP A 79 -39.53 -25.85 41.99
N LEU A 80 -39.43 -25.11 40.88
CA LEU A 80 -40.09 -23.81 40.74
C LEU A 80 -41.61 -23.94 40.91
N HIS A 81 -42.21 -24.98 40.32
CA HIS A 81 -43.62 -25.29 40.48
C HIS A 81 -44.01 -25.47 41.96
N ARG A 82 -43.27 -26.29 42.72
CA ARG A 82 -43.53 -26.49 44.16
C ARG A 82 -43.34 -25.21 44.97
N THR A 83 -42.32 -24.44 44.64
CA THR A 83 -42.02 -23.16 45.30
C THR A 83 -43.11 -22.13 45.07
N ILE A 84 -43.60 -22.00 43.83
CA ILE A 84 -44.71 -21.09 43.48
C ILE A 84 -45.99 -21.52 44.19
N VAL A 85 -46.37 -22.81 44.14
CA VAL A 85 -47.56 -23.31 44.87
C VAL A 85 -47.49 -22.95 46.34
N ARG A 86 -46.36 -23.25 47.00
CA ARG A 86 -46.16 -22.95 48.42
C ARG A 86 -46.26 -21.46 48.73
N GLU A 87 -45.81 -20.59 47.83
CA GLU A 87 -45.90 -19.13 48.00
C GLU A 87 -47.32 -18.63 47.78
N LEU A 88 -48.01 -19.11 46.75
CA LEU A 88 -49.36 -18.63 46.40
C LEU A 88 -50.45 -19.17 47.33
N ASP A 89 -50.35 -20.40 47.82
CA ASP A 89 -51.26 -20.92 48.86
C ASP A 89 -51.18 -20.08 50.14
N GLN A 90 -50.00 -19.53 50.38
CA GLN A 90 -49.69 -18.63 51.47
C GLN A 90 -50.37 -17.25 51.33
N TRP A 91 -50.77 -16.86 50.12
CA TRP A 91 -51.59 -15.67 49.82
C TRP A 91 -53.10 -15.94 49.89
N ASP A 92 -53.48 -17.22 49.90
CA ASP A 92 -54.86 -17.68 49.96
C ASP A 92 -55.31 -18.00 51.41
N ASP A 93 -54.36 -18.38 52.28
CA ASP A 93 -54.60 -18.75 53.67
C ASP A 93 -55.12 -17.56 54.53
N PRO A 94 -56.38 -17.60 55.01
CA PRO A 94 -56.99 -16.52 55.79
C PRO A 94 -56.34 -16.29 57.16
N ASN A 95 -55.55 -17.23 57.66
CA ASN A 95 -54.86 -17.11 58.96
C ASN A 95 -53.52 -16.35 58.87
N ARG A 96 -53.07 -15.98 57.67
CA ARG A 96 -51.82 -15.23 57.48
C ARG A 96 -52.07 -13.74 57.66
N LYS A 97 -51.18 -13.06 58.41
CA LYS A 97 -51.24 -11.60 58.64
C LYS A 97 -51.40 -10.80 57.34
N ARG A 98 -50.67 -11.18 56.29
CA ARG A 98 -50.76 -10.55 54.95
C ARG A 98 -52.14 -10.66 54.28
N VAL A 99 -52.98 -11.60 54.70
CA VAL A 99 -54.35 -11.78 54.24
C VAL A 99 -55.35 -11.08 55.19
N SER A 100 -55.16 -11.19 56.50
CA SER A 100 -56.01 -10.51 57.50
C SER A 100 -55.90 -8.98 57.45
N ASP A 101 -54.74 -8.45 57.05
CA ASP A 101 -54.48 -7.01 56.94
C ASP A 101 -54.98 -6.42 55.60
N GLY A 102 -55.72 -7.21 54.80
CA GLY A 102 -56.44 -6.76 53.60
C GLY A 102 -55.57 -6.46 52.37
N ARG A 103 -54.26 -6.72 52.41
CA ARG A 103 -53.31 -6.26 51.38
C ARG A 103 -52.84 -7.39 50.46
N ARG A 104 -53.79 -8.03 49.77
CA ARG A 104 -53.54 -9.02 48.71
C ARG A 104 -53.06 -8.33 47.42
N PRO A 105 -52.10 -8.90 46.67
CA PRO A 105 -51.63 -8.31 45.42
C PRO A 105 -52.74 -8.34 44.37
N GLU A 106 -52.89 -7.25 43.64
CA GLU A 106 -53.68 -7.20 42.40
C GLU A 106 -52.81 -7.57 41.19
N TYR A 107 -51.49 -7.35 41.28
CA TYR A 107 -50.52 -7.76 40.27
C TYR A 107 -49.36 -8.55 40.86
N LEU A 108 -48.85 -9.54 40.14
CA LEU A 108 -47.76 -10.38 40.62
C LEU A 108 -46.68 -10.64 39.56
N ILE A 109 -45.42 -10.37 39.90
CA ILE A 109 -44.26 -10.76 39.09
C ILE A 109 -43.47 -11.81 39.85
N ILE A 110 -43.27 -12.98 39.25
CA ILE A 110 -42.38 -14.01 39.79
C ILE A 110 -41.08 -13.96 39.00
N ALA A 111 -39.96 -13.63 39.65
CA ALA A 111 -38.63 -13.61 39.07
C ALA A 111 -37.80 -14.82 39.51
N THR A 112 -37.09 -15.49 38.61
CA THR A 112 -36.30 -16.68 38.94
C THR A 112 -35.07 -16.85 38.04
N ASN A 113 -33.98 -17.33 38.62
CA ASN A 113 -32.74 -17.65 37.90
C ASN A 113 -32.84 -18.97 37.10
N VAL A 114 -33.95 -19.70 37.23
CA VAL A 114 -34.20 -20.93 36.49
C VAL A 114 -34.49 -20.61 35.02
N ARG A 115 -33.74 -21.25 34.10
CA ARG A 115 -33.98 -21.17 32.66
C ARG A 115 -35.05 -22.19 32.26
N LEU A 116 -36.24 -21.71 31.88
CA LEU A 116 -37.35 -22.56 31.47
C LEU A 116 -37.28 -22.82 29.96
N THR A 117 -37.59 -24.05 29.55
CA THR A 117 -37.58 -24.46 28.14
C THR A 117 -38.88 -24.02 27.44
N SER A 118 -38.77 -23.59 26.19
CA SER A 118 -39.86 -23.03 25.36
C SER A 118 -40.54 -24.05 24.42
N VAL A 119 -40.43 -25.36 24.71
CA VAL A 119 -41.05 -26.41 23.88
C VAL A 119 -42.57 -26.25 23.93
N ALA A 120 -43.22 -25.98 22.79
CA ALA A 120 -44.66 -25.75 22.73
C ALA A 120 -45.47 -26.92 23.34
N ARG A 121 -46.40 -26.60 24.25
CA ARG A 121 -47.33 -27.50 24.96
C ARG A 121 -46.70 -28.49 25.96
N ARG A 122 -45.37 -28.57 26.08
CA ARG A 122 -44.66 -29.46 27.03
C ARG A 122 -43.51 -28.78 27.79
N GLY A 123 -43.16 -27.55 27.45
CA GLY A 123 -42.04 -26.81 28.01
C GLY A 123 -42.29 -26.38 29.45
N GLY A 124 -41.20 -26.18 30.19
CA GLY A 124 -41.28 -25.74 31.59
C GLY A 124 -42.00 -24.40 31.74
N ILE A 125 -41.92 -23.52 30.74
CA ILE A 125 -42.58 -22.21 30.77
C ILE A 125 -44.11 -22.31 30.70
N ASP A 126 -44.65 -23.17 29.82
CA ASP A 126 -46.10 -23.35 29.64
C ASP A 126 -46.74 -23.93 30.91
N ARG A 127 -46.05 -24.86 31.58
CA ARG A 127 -46.53 -25.45 32.83
C ARG A 127 -46.63 -24.43 33.96
N ILE A 128 -45.61 -23.58 34.11
CA ILE A 128 -45.60 -22.53 35.16
C ILE A 128 -46.61 -21.42 34.83
N ARG A 129 -46.74 -21.04 33.55
CA ARG A 129 -47.75 -20.07 33.12
C ARG A 129 -49.17 -20.57 33.35
N THR A 130 -49.44 -21.85 33.06
CA THR A 130 -50.75 -22.48 33.35
C THR A 130 -51.04 -22.50 34.84
N LEU A 131 -50.04 -22.80 35.67
CA LEU A 131 -50.15 -22.74 37.13
C LEU A 131 -50.51 -21.31 37.59
N LEU A 132 -49.76 -20.30 37.14
CA LEU A 132 -50.01 -18.90 37.51
C LEU A 132 -51.39 -18.41 37.06
N ALA A 133 -51.84 -18.80 35.86
CA ALA A 133 -53.19 -18.49 35.37
C ALA A 133 -54.29 -19.06 36.28
N GLY A 134 -54.17 -20.33 36.71
CA GLY A 134 -55.16 -20.92 37.62
C GLY A 134 -55.20 -20.27 39.01
N TYR A 135 -54.06 -19.77 39.49
CA TYR A 135 -54.02 -18.98 40.74
C TYR A 135 -54.48 -17.53 40.54
N ALA A 136 -54.34 -16.96 39.35
CA ALA A 136 -54.80 -15.60 39.06
C ALA A 136 -56.32 -15.49 39.28
N ASP A 137 -57.10 -16.47 38.82
CA ASP A 137 -58.53 -16.53 39.06
C ASP A 137 -58.85 -16.67 40.55
N ARG A 138 -58.11 -17.53 41.25
CA ARG A 138 -58.32 -17.84 42.68
C ARG A 138 -57.98 -16.67 43.60
N LEU A 139 -56.92 -15.93 43.28
CA LEU A 139 -56.44 -14.77 44.03
C LEU A 139 -57.03 -13.45 43.52
N SER A 140 -57.86 -13.48 42.47
CA SER A 140 -58.44 -12.30 41.81
C SER A 140 -57.38 -11.30 41.32
N LEU A 141 -56.29 -11.81 40.73
CA LEU A 141 -55.23 -10.96 40.15
C LEU A 141 -55.73 -10.27 38.87
N LYS A 142 -55.47 -8.97 38.76
CA LYS A 142 -55.67 -8.19 37.53
C LYS A 142 -54.61 -8.48 36.47
N GLY A 143 -53.41 -8.91 36.88
CA GLY A 143 -52.35 -9.30 35.96
C GLY A 143 -51.18 -10.00 36.64
N TRP A 144 -50.40 -10.76 35.88
CA TRP A 144 -49.19 -11.41 36.38
C TRP A 144 -48.14 -11.57 35.29
N ASP A 145 -46.87 -11.72 35.69
CA ASP A 145 -45.77 -12.03 34.78
C ASP A 145 -44.73 -12.96 35.41
N LEU A 146 -43.95 -13.62 34.56
CA LEU A 146 -42.86 -14.52 34.92
C LEU A 146 -41.57 -14.02 34.29
N TRP A 147 -40.63 -13.59 35.13
CA TRP A 147 -39.28 -13.22 34.74
C TRP A 147 -38.35 -14.41 34.96
N ASP A 148 -38.33 -15.33 34.00
CA ASP A 148 -37.40 -16.45 33.98
C ASP A 148 -35.97 -15.99 33.60
N ALA A 149 -35.00 -16.90 33.63
CA ALA A 149 -33.61 -16.56 33.30
C ALA A 149 -33.43 -15.94 31.90
N ASN A 150 -34.30 -16.30 30.94
CA ASN A 150 -34.26 -15.74 29.59
C ASN A 150 -34.70 -14.26 29.61
N LYS A 151 -35.84 -13.97 30.24
CA LYS A 151 -36.36 -12.60 30.35
C LYS A 151 -35.44 -11.70 31.20
N LEU A 152 -34.86 -12.24 32.27
CA LEU A 152 -33.87 -11.52 33.07
C LEU A 152 -32.58 -11.23 32.27
N SER A 153 -32.12 -12.17 31.44
CA SER A 153 -30.97 -11.92 30.54
C SER A 153 -31.27 -10.81 29.55
N ALA A 154 -32.50 -10.77 28.99
CA ALA A 154 -32.92 -9.70 28.09
C ALA A 154 -32.97 -8.33 28.77
N TYR A 155 -33.43 -8.27 30.03
CA TYR A 155 -33.36 -7.02 30.80
C TYR A 155 -31.92 -6.58 31.10
N LEU A 156 -31.01 -7.51 31.37
CA LEU A 156 -29.60 -7.20 31.57
C LEU A 156 -28.92 -6.66 30.30
N ASP A 157 -29.30 -7.17 29.12
CA ASP A 157 -28.87 -6.61 27.83
C ASP A 157 -29.42 -5.18 27.63
N ALA A 158 -30.68 -4.93 28.00
CA ALA A 158 -31.32 -3.62 27.89
C ALA A 158 -30.78 -2.58 28.90
N TYR A 159 -30.30 -3.05 30.06
CA TYR A 159 -29.81 -2.21 31.16
C TYR A 159 -28.36 -2.61 31.55
N PRO A 160 -27.36 -2.33 30.69
CA PRO A 160 -25.99 -2.81 30.89
C PRO A 160 -25.31 -2.21 32.12
N ASN A 161 -25.76 -1.05 32.60
CA ASN A 161 -25.33 -0.45 33.87
C ASN A 161 -25.70 -1.31 35.08
N VAL A 162 -26.82 -2.04 35.05
CA VAL A 162 -27.20 -3.00 36.09
C VAL A 162 -26.24 -4.18 36.06
N ALA A 163 -25.97 -4.73 34.87
CA ALA A 163 -25.05 -5.86 34.70
C ALA A 163 -23.63 -5.56 35.26
N ARG A 164 -23.10 -4.36 35.00
CA ARG A 164 -21.77 -3.92 35.46
C ARG A 164 -21.62 -3.83 36.98
N ARG A 165 -22.73 -3.75 37.74
CA ARG A 165 -22.72 -3.64 39.21
C ARG A 165 -22.49 -4.99 39.90
N PHE A 166 -22.64 -6.10 39.18
CA PHE A 166 -22.46 -7.46 39.70
C PHE A 166 -21.13 -8.02 39.19
N ALA A 167 -20.17 -8.20 40.09
CA ALA A 167 -18.83 -8.67 39.77
C ALA A 167 -18.83 -10.07 39.15
N GLU A 168 -19.87 -10.86 39.44
CA GLU A 168 -20.13 -12.19 38.91
C GLU A 168 -20.32 -12.20 37.38
N PHE A 169 -20.63 -11.05 36.78
CA PHE A 169 -20.80 -10.86 35.33
C PHE A 169 -19.60 -10.19 34.65
N LEU A 170 -18.58 -9.74 35.40
CA LEU A 170 -17.36 -9.18 34.83
C LEU A 170 -16.46 -10.31 34.32
N THR A 171 -16.12 -10.25 33.02
CA THR A 171 -15.19 -11.22 32.41
C THR A 171 -13.77 -10.64 32.32
N SER A 172 -12.76 -11.51 32.32
CA SER A 172 -11.36 -11.12 32.13
C SER A 172 -11.14 -10.31 30.84
N GLY A 173 -11.92 -10.60 29.79
CA GLY A 173 -11.89 -9.86 28.53
C GLY A 173 -12.34 -8.40 28.68
N GLN A 174 -13.41 -8.14 29.45
CA GLN A 174 -13.90 -6.78 29.69
C GLN A 174 -12.93 -5.96 30.55
N VAL A 175 -12.28 -6.60 31.55
CA VAL A 175 -11.24 -5.95 32.35
C VAL A 175 -10.01 -5.63 31.49
N LEU A 176 -9.61 -6.56 30.61
CA LEU A 176 -8.47 -6.37 29.72
C LEU A 176 -8.72 -5.24 28.70
N THR A 177 -9.90 -5.20 28.07
CA THR A 177 -10.26 -4.10 27.16
C THR A 177 -10.19 -2.75 27.87
N LYS A 178 -10.77 -2.63 29.08
CA LYS A 178 -10.74 -1.35 29.80
C LYS A 178 -9.33 -0.96 30.28
N ALA A 179 -8.50 -1.95 30.61
CA ALA A 179 -7.10 -1.72 30.97
C ALA A 179 -6.29 -1.24 29.75
N LEU A 180 -6.50 -1.84 28.57
CA LEU A 180 -5.86 -1.40 27.32
C LEU A 180 -6.23 0.05 26.97
N ASP A 181 -7.53 0.39 27.02
CA ASP A 181 -7.99 1.77 26.76
C ASP A 181 -7.30 2.78 27.70
N THR A 182 -7.15 2.42 28.98
CA THR A 182 -6.53 3.29 29.99
C THR A 182 -5.02 3.43 29.77
N ILE A 183 -4.35 2.37 29.33
CA ILE A 183 -2.92 2.40 29.01
C ILE A 183 -2.68 3.30 27.78
N ASP A 184 -3.54 3.23 26.77
CA ASP A 184 -3.44 4.10 25.60
C ASP A 184 -3.69 5.57 25.95
N ASP A 185 -4.68 5.88 26.79
CA ASP A 185 -4.93 7.24 27.29
C ASP A 185 -3.72 7.80 28.06
N VAL A 186 -3.12 6.98 28.93
CA VAL A 186 -1.92 7.37 29.70
C VAL A 186 -0.70 7.52 28.79
N ARG A 187 -0.54 6.66 27.78
CA ARG A 187 0.53 6.78 26.80
C ARG A 187 0.43 8.10 26.05
N THR A 188 -0.77 8.46 25.56
CA THR A 188 -1.06 9.72 24.87
C THR A 188 -0.74 10.93 25.75
N ALA A 189 -1.15 10.89 27.03
CA ALA A 189 -0.87 11.97 27.99
C ALA A 189 0.62 12.09 28.36
N LEU A 190 1.37 10.99 28.39
CA LEU A 190 2.81 10.99 28.66
C LEU A 190 3.65 11.45 27.46
N THR A 191 3.16 11.26 26.23
CA THR A 191 3.77 11.81 25.01
C THR A 191 3.46 13.30 24.79
N ALA A 192 2.50 13.87 25.50
CA ALA A 192 2.19 15.31 25.49
C ALA A 192 3.21 16.13 26.31
N GLY A 193 4.51 15.86 26.15
CA GLY A 193 5.53 16.85 26.47
C GLY A 193 5.41 17.98 25.46
N THR A 194 5.35 19.23 25.91
CA THR A 194 5.36 20.39 25.02
C THR A 194 6.74 20.48 24.37
N PHE A 195 6.92 19.82 23.23
CA PHE A 195 8.16 19.92 22.46
C PHE A 195 8.25 21.30 21.82
N THR A 196 9.45 21.85 21.77
CA THR A 196 9.71 23.11 21.05
C THR A 196 10.33 22.83 19.68
N VAL A 197 10.17 23.79 18.77
CA VAL A 197 10.77 23.68 17.43
C VAL A 197 12.28 23.47 17.51
N GLY A 198 12.77 22.44 16.82
CA GLY A 198 14.19 22.10 16.80
C GLY A 198 14.73 21.47 18.09
N GLN A 199 13.88 21.11 19.06
CA GLN A 199 14.30 20.44 20.29
C GLN A 199 14.99 19.11 19.97
N GLY A 200 16.11 18.81 20.62
CA GLY A 200 16.94 17.63 20.33
C GLY A 200 18.08 17.88 19.32
N GLN A 201 17.90 18.81 18.36
CA GLN A 201 18.91 19.14 17.35
C GLN A 201 19.09 20.66 17.17
N PRO A 202 19.98 21.32 17.94
CA PRO A 202 20.14 22.78 17.90
C PRO A 202 20.50 23.35 16.52
N GLY A 203 21.18 22.56 15.67
CA GLY A 203 21.62 22.98 14.34
C GLY A 203 20.48 23.23 13.34
N CYS A 204 19.30 22.62 13.55
CA CYS A 204 18.17 22.75 12.63
C CYS A 204 17.13 23.78 13.07
N ARG A 205 17.19 24.25 14.32
CA ARG A 205 16.14 25.06 14.96
C ARG A 205 15.70 26.26 14.12
N ARG A 206 16.66 27.01 13.55
CA ARG A 206 16.35 28.19 12.74
C ARG A 206 15.64 27.83 11.43
N ALA A 207 16.06 26.75 10.77
CA ALA A 207 15.46 26.30 9.53
C ALA A 207 14.04 25.77 9.76
N PHE A 208 13.87 24.94 10.80
CA PHE A 208 12.58 24.36 11.18
C PHE A 208 11.59 25.43 11.63
N ASP A 209 12.01 26.41 12.44
CA ASP A 209 11.16 27.53 12.85
C ASP A 209 10.72 28.37 11.65
N LYS A 210 11.63 28.67 10.73
CA LYS A 210 11.28 29.40 9.50
C LYS A 210 10.21 28.67 8.68
N ALA A 211 10.38 27.36 8.46
CA ALA A 211 9.43 26.55 7.71
C ALA A 211 8.06 26.48 8.42
N TYR A 212 8.07 26.19 9.73
CA TYR A 212 6.89 26.09 10.55
C TYR A 212 6.06 27.39 10.57
N GLN A 213 6.71 28.55 10.75
CA GLN A 213 6.01 29.85 10.72
C GLN A 213 5.46 30.17 9.32
N ALA A 214 6.21 29.86 8.27
CA ALA A 214 5.77 30.11 6.88
C ALA A 214 4.52 29.28 6.52
N ALA A 215 4.37 28.08 7.10
CA ALA A 215 3.25 27.18 6.90
C ALA A 215 2.05 27.44 7.84
N GLY A 216 2.05 28.54 8.61
CA GLY A 216 0.93 28.96 9.45
C GLY A 216 1.10 28.74 10.95
N GLY A 217 2.23 28.17 11.39
CA GLY A 217 2.59 27.99 12.79
C GLY A 217 1.54 27.23 13.60
N ALA A 218 1.44 27.52 14.90
CA ALA A 218 0.60 26.76 15.83
C ALA A 218 -0.89 26.80 15.47
N ALA A 219 -1.37 27.91 14.91
CA ALA A 219 -2.77 28.07 14.52
C ALA A 219 -3.15 27.17 13.32
N GLY A 220 -2.22 26.94 12.40
CA GLY A 220 -2.45 26.13 11.20
C GLY A 220 -2.02 24.67 11.33
N LEU A 221 -1.03 24.37 12.17
CA LEU A 221 -0.33 23.08 12.20
C LEU A 221 -0.34 22.37 13.57
N GLY A 222 -0.82 23.03 14.63
CA GLY A 222 -0.82 22.47 15.98
C GLY A 222 0.53 22.52 16.71
N GLU A 223 0.67 21.69 17.74
CA GLU A 223 1.88 21.63 18.58
C GLU A 223 2.81 20.48 18.17
N PHE A 224 4.10 20.58 18.50
CA PHE A 224 5.08 19.52 18.28
C PHE A 224 4.86 18.36 19.26
N CYS A 225 4.86 17.12 18.74
CA CYS A 225 4.71 15.89 19.54
C CYS A 225 5.97 15.02 19.59
N SER A 226 7.09 15.49 19.01
CA SER A 226 8.38 14.80 19.08
C SER A 226 9.56 15.77 19.25
N GLU A 227 10.68 15.26 19.75
CA GLU A 227 11.99 15.86 19.48
C GLU A 227 12.35 15.67 18.00
N VAL A 228 13.31 16.43 17.52
CA VAL A 228 13.95 16.20 16.23
C VAL A 228 14.80 14.93 16.33
N TYR A 229 14.63 14.03 15.38
CA TYR A 229 15.46 12.83 15.26
C TYR A 229 15.91 12.64 13.81
N ASP A 230 16.93 11.80 13.63
CA ASP A 230 17.47 11.46 12.32
C ASP A 230 16.63 10.33 11.70
N ASP A 231 16.23 10.49 10.44
CA ASP A 231 15.51 9.46 9.68
C ASP A 231 16.12 9.34 8.28
N GLY A 232 17.00 8.36 8.07
CA GLY A 232 17.81 8.28 6.86
C GLY A 232 18.72 9.52 6.71
N PRO A 233 18.73 10.22 5.56
CA PRO A 233 19.66 11.32 5.26
C PRO A 233 19.18 12.70 5.74
N GLY A 234 18.35 12.79 6.77
CA GLY A 234 17.79 14.06 7.22
C GLY A 234 17.17 14.06 8.61
N TRP A 235 16.60 15.21 8.95
CA TRP A 235 15.95 15.51 10.23
C TRP A 235 14.44 15.58 10.09
N VAL A 236 13.73 15.11 11.11
CA VAL A 236 12.27 15.03 11.15
C VAL A 236 11.75 15.49 12.51
N GLN A 237 10.66 16.25 12.52
CA GLN A 237 9.90 16.60 13.73
C GLN A 237 8.40 16.57 13.44
N HIS A 238 7.63 15.87 14.28
CA HIS A 238 6.19 15.67 14.07
C HIS A 238 5.34 16.72 14.78
N LEU A 239 4.20 17.02 14.16
CA LEU A 239 3.17 17.95 14.60
C LEU A 239 1.84 17.23 14.76
N THR A 240 1.12 17.56 15.82
CA THR A 240 -0.20 16.99 16.17
C THR A 240 -1.33 17.38 15.22
N GLY A 241 -1.14 18.42 14.40
CA GLY A 241 -2.23 19.06 13.68
C GLY A 241 -3.04 20.00 14.58
N PRO A 242 -3.81 20.94 14.00
CA PRO A 242 -4.65 21.83 14.78
C PRO A 242 -5.69 21.06 15.60
N HIS A 243 -5.94 21.48 16.85
CA HIS A 243 -6.96 20.88 17.69
C HIS A 243 -8.37 21.31 17.25
N GLY A 244 -9.17 20.35 16.75
CA GLY A 244 -10.46 20.59 16.09
C GLY A 244 -10.28 21.00 14.62
N ASP A 245 -11.37 21.20 13.88
CA ASP A 245 -11.35 21.84 12.55
C ASP A 245 -11.65 23.35 12.73
N PRO A 246 -10.71 24.18 13.20
CA PRO A 246 -10.96 25.61 13.27
C PRO A 246 -11.04 26.18 11.84
N PRO A 247 -11.98 27.11 11.57
CA PRO A 247 -12.04 27.80 10.29
C PRO A 247 -10.72 28.52 10.01
N GLY A 248 -10.03 28.16 8.92
CA GLY A 248 -8.74 28.74 8.52
C GLY A 248 -7.50 27.94 8.91
N ALA A 249 -7.64 26.71 9.41
CA ALA A 249 -6.53 25.77 9.54
C ALA A 249 -5.85 25.52 8.17
N ALA A 250 -4.52 25.46 8.16
CA ALA A 250 -3.75 25.16 6.96
C ALA A 250 -3.80 23.67 6.58
N VAL A 251 -4.05 22.78 7.56
CA VAL A 251 -4.16 21.32 7.39
C VAL A 251 -5.31 20.79 8.25
N SER A 252 -6.09 19.83 7.75
CA SER A 252 -7.04 19.04 8.56
C SER A 252 -6.36 17.76 9.07
N GLY A 253 -5.33 17.89 9.93
CA GLY A 253 -4.61 16.72 10.45
C GLY A 253 -3.14 16.95 10.80
N GLU A 254 -2.45 15.86 11.11
CA GLU A 254 -1.02 15.82 11.48
C GLU A 254 -0.12 16.29 10.32
N ALA A 255 1.06 16.80 10.67
CA ALA A 255 2.06 17.26 9.72
C ALA A 255 3.48 17.00 10.23
N VAL A 256 4.45 17.15 9.34
CA VAL A 256 5.86 16.89 9.61
C VAL A 256 6.69 18.05 9.12
N VAL A 257 7.59 18.56 9.97
CA VAL A 257 8.67 19.45 9.53
C VAL A 257 9.88 18.57 9.25
N CYS A 258 10.43 18.66 8.04
CA CYS A 258 11.53 17.82 7.62
C CYS A 258 12.58 18.59 6.80
N ALA A 259 13.82 18.10 6.80
CA ALA A 259 14.89 18.60 5.95
C ALA A 259 15.97 17.52 5.72
N GLY A 260 16.45 17.37 4.50
CA GLY A 260 17.71 16.66 4.25
C GLY A 260 18.90 17.37 4.91
N PHE A 261 19.96 16.66 5.24
CA PHE A 261 21.13 17.28 5.86
C PHE A 261 21.70 18.42 4.99
N GLY A 262 21.80 19.62 5.56
CA GLY A 262 22.29 20.81 4.85
C GLY A 262 21.28 21.45 3.87
N GLN A 263 20.08 20.91 3.75
CA GLN A 263 19.02 21.44 2.89
C GLN A 263 18.04 22.35 3.66
N PRO A 264 17.30 23.24 2.97
CA PRO A 264 16.22 23.99 3.60
C PRO A 264 15.11 23.06 4.14
N ALA A 265 14.48 23.46 5.25
CA ALA A 265 13.36 22.72 5.82
C ALA A 265 12.03 23.10 5.16
N VAL A 266 11.10 22.15 5.13
CA VAL A 266 9.73 22.33 4.64
C VAL A 266 8.73 21.58 5.52
N VAL A 267 7.47 21.99 5.49
CA VAL A 267 6.37 21.29 6.18
C VAL A 267 5.60 20.44 5.17
N VAL A 268 5.31 19.20 5.54
CA VAL A 268 4.60 18.22 4.72
C VAL A 268 3.41 17.68 5.52
N THR A 269 2.24 17.60 4.91
CA THR A 269 1.07 16.92 5.52
C THR A 269 1.37 15.44 5.79
N ALA A 270 0.77 14.84 6.83
CA ALA A 270 1.00 13.44 7.17
C ALA A 270 0.69 12.48 6.01
N GLU A 271 -0.41 12.71 5.27
CA GLU A 271 -0.78 11.88 4.12
C GLU A 271 0.30 11.86 3.03
N LEU A 272 0.85 13.03 2.71
CA LEU A 272 1.91 13.14 1.71
C LEU A 272 3.24 12.61 2.24
N TRP A 273 3.53 12.82 3.52
CA TRP A 273 4.71 12.26 4.18
C TRP A 273 4.72 10.73 4.10
N ASP A 274 3.59 10.10 4.37
CA ASP A 274 3.41 8.66 4.22
C ASP A 274 3.59 8.20 2.76
N ALA A 275 3.10 8.99 1.79
CA ALA A 275 3.30 8.71 0.38
C ALA A 275 4.78 8.77 -0.04
N ILE A 276 5.54 9.75 0.45
CA ILE A 276 6.99 9.87 0.21
C ILE A 276 7.71 8.66 0.80
N ARG A 277 7.43 8.30 2.06
CA ARG A 277 8.05 7.13 2.70
C ARG A 277 7.71 5.84 1.97
N ALA A 278 6.46 5.65 1.59
CA ALA A 278 6.00 4.47 0.86
C ALA A 278 6.69 4.32 -0.49
N ALA A 279 7.02 5.43 -1.17
CA ALA A 279 7.71 5.40 -2.45
C ALA A 279 9.12 4.80 -2.37
N GLY A 280 9.81 4.94 -1.24
CA GLY A 280 11.11 4.28 -0.99
C GLY A 280 11.01 2.82 -0.55
N GLY A 281 9.80 2.25 -0.48
CA GLY A 281 9.57 0.86 -0.10
C GLY A 281 10.14 0.54 1.29
N ARG A 282 11.05 -0.43 1.35
CA ARG A 282 11.67 -0.86 2.63
C ARG A 282 12.65 0.15 3.19
N ASP A 283 13.36 0.86 2.32
CA ASP A 283 14.43 1.80 2.70
C ASP A 283 13.90 3.23 2.89
N GLN A 284 12.65 3.49 2.49
CA GLN A 284 11.91 4.73 2.74
C GLN A 284 12.73 5.97 2.37
N LEU A 285 12.92 6.91 3.29
CA LEU A 285 13.67 8.16 3.06
C LEU A 285 15.16 7.92 2.79
N THR A 286 15.73 6.79 3.20
CA THR A 286 17.10 6.41 2.80
C THR A 286 17.17 6.17 1.29
N ALA A 287 16.11 5.62 0.69
CA ALA A 287 16.03 5.44 -0.75
C ALA A 287 15.69 6.75 -1.47
N VAL A 288 14.54 7.34 -1.20
CA VAL A 288 14.01 8.46 -2.01
C VAL A 288 14.47 9.85 -1.56
N GLY A 289 15.00 9.98 -0.35
CA GLY A 289 15.43 11.25 0.20
C GLY A 289 14.29 12.12 0.73
N TYR A 290 14.50 13.44 0.68
CA TYR A 290 13.64 14.47 1.25
C TYR A 290 13.18 15.47 0.19
N PRO A 291 12.06 16.18 0.40
CA PRO A 291 11.63 17.25 -0.49
C PRO A 291 12.69 18.32 -0.72
N VAL A 292 12.89 18.70 -1.99
CA VAL A 292 13.78 19.78 -2.40
C VAL A 292 13.01 21.08 -2.41
N VAL A 293 13.49 22.06 -1.64
CA VAL A 293 12.87 23.40 -1.57
C VAL A 293 13.46 24.31 -2.64
N THR A 294 12.65 24.65 -3.63
CA THR A 294 12.94 25.63 -4.69
C THR A 294 12.23 26.96 -4.42
N ALA A 295 12.43 27.95 -5.30
CA ALA A 295 11.75 29.24 -5.19
C ALA A 295 10.21 29.14 -5.30
N ASP A 296 9.72 28.13 -6.04
CA ASP A 296 8.30 27.91 -6.30
C ASP A 296 7.64 26.94 -5.30
N THR A 297 8.42 26.39 -4.37
CA THR A 297 7.90 25.44 -3.37
C THR A 297 6.98 26.15 -2.38
N PRO A 298 5.72 25.70 -2.21
CA PRO A 298 4.83 26.30 -1.24
C PRO A 298 5.32 26.02 0.19
N PRO A 299 4.97 26.89 1.17
CA PRO A 299 5.39 26.68 2.56
C PRO A 299 4.93 25.35 3.18
N LEU A 300 3.82 24.80 2.69
CA LEU A 300 3.23 23.54 3.11
C LEU A 300 2.99 22.68 1.86
N LEU A 301 3.57 21.50 1.84
CA LEU A 301 3.34 20.49 0.80
C LEU A 301 2.20 19.56 1.23
N SER A 302 1.20 19.40 0.36
CA SER A 302 0.02 18.55 0.59
C SER A 302 -0.21 17.57 -0.57
N THR A 303 -1.22 16.71 -0.43
CA THR A 303 -1.65 15.82 -1.51
C THR A 303 -2.27 16.56 -2.70
N ASP A 304 -2.50 17.88 -2.61
CA ASP A 304 -2.95 18.72 -3.74
C ASP A 304 -1.85 18.93 -4.79
N GLU A 305 -0.59 18.73 -4.41
CA GLU A 305 0.52 18.79 -5.34
C GLU A 305 0.41 17.68 -6.40
N SER A 306 0.82 18.01 -7.62
CA SER A 306 0.90 17.04 -8.71
C SER A 306 2.28 16.37 -8.80
N GLU A 307 3.31 17.04 -8.29
CA GLU A 307 4.69 16.62 -8.36
C GLU A 307 5.50 17.19 -7.18
N ILE A 308 6.43 16.40 -6.63
CA ILE A 308 7.37 16.83 -5.59
C ILE A 308 8.77 16.37 -5.94
N LEU A 309 9.71 17.30 -5.98
CA LEU A 309 11.13 16.98 -6.15
C LEU A 309 11.69 16.40 -4.86
N LEU A 310 12.42 15.29 -4.95
CA LEU A 310 13.05 14.60 -3.84
C LEU A 310 14.54 14.42 -4.11
N ASP A 311 15.39 14.58 -3.10
CA ASP A 311 16.84 14.36 -3.21
C ASP A 311 17.47 13.99 -1.85
N GLY A 312 18.73 13.56 -1.87
CA GLY A 312 19.53 13.22 -0.69
C GLY A 312 19.44 11.76 -0.26
N GLY A 313 18.60 10.96 -0.90
CA GLY A 313 18.56 9.50 -0.74
C GLY A 313 19.50 8.77 -1.71
N ASP A 314 19.64 7.46 -1.52
CA ASP A 314 20.48 6.57 -2.36
C ASP A 314 20.03 6.53 -3.83
N TRP A 315 18.76 6.84 -4.10
CA TRP A 315 18.23 6.91 -5.45
C TRP A 315 18.59 8.23 -6.16
N ASN A 316 19.22 9.17 -5.45
CA ASN A 316 19.54 10.53 -5.89
C ASN A 316 18.28 11.33 -6.28
N ALA A 317 18.50 12.47 -6.93
CA ALA A 317 17.44 13.36 -7.36
C ALA A 317 16.37 12.64 -8.21
N GLY A 318 15.12 12.82 -7.80
CA GLY A 318 13.94 12.28 -8.44
C GLY A 318 12.72 13.13 -8.17
N ARG A 319 11.57 12.66 -8.65
CA ARG A 319 10.28 13.31 -8.45
C ARG A 319 9.23 12.29 -8.07
N LEU A 320 8.41 12.63 -7.08
CA LEU A 320 7.19 11.90 -6.76
C LEU A 320 6.05 12.53 -7.57
N VAL A 321 5.43 11.77 -8.47
CA VAL A 321 4.38 12.26 -9.36
C VAL A 321 3.06 11.59 -8.99
N ARG A 322 1.99 12.39 -8.92
CA ARG A 322 0.64 11.90 -8.66
C ARG A 322 -0.01 11.44 -9.97
N GLU A 323 -0.31 10.15 -10.07
CA GLU A 323 -1.02 9.57 -11.21
C GLU A 323 -2.51 9.97 -11.19
N GLN A 324 -3.20 9.81 -12.33
CA GLN A 324 -4.64 10.12 -12.45
C GLN A 324 -5.52 9.31 -11.49
N SER A 325 -5.07 8.12 -11.09
CA SER A 325 -5.68 7.27 -10.05
C SER A 325 -5.58 7.86 -8.64
N GLY A 326 -4.78 8.91 -8.44
CA GLY A 326 -4.45 9.49 -7.15
C GLY A 326 -3.28 8.80 -6.44
N THR A 327 -2.69 7.76 -7.04
CA THR A 327 -1.51 7.05 -6.52
C THR A 327 -0.24 7.85 -6.78
N TRP A 328 0.67 7.84 -5.82
CA TRP A 328 1.98 8.47 -5.95
C TRP A 328 3.01 7.48 -6.48
N ARG A 329 3.84 7.95 -7.42
CA ARG A 329 4.89 7.14 -8.02
C ARG A 329 6.18 7.92 -8.12
N TRP A 330 7.27 7.30 -7.68
CA TRP A 330 8.59 7.88 -7.84
C TRP A 330 9.08 7.70 -9.28
N LYS A 331 9.69 8.76 -9.83
CA LYS A 331 10.35 8.80 -11.13
C LYS A 331 11.72 9.44 -10.98
N GLU A 332 12.69 8.85 -11.64
CA GLU A 332 14.04 9.38 -11.75
C GLU A 332 14.04 10.77 -12.41
N GLN A 333 14.93 11.66 -11.94
CA GLN A 333 15.29 12.83 -12.73
C GLN A 333 16.26 12.41 -13.83
N VAL A 334 16.04 12.93 -15.05
CA VAL A 334 16.91 12.63 -16.18
C VAL A 334 18.31 13.20 -15.90
N ALA A 335 19.33 12.35 -16.02
CA ALA A 335 20.72 12.73 -15.84
C ALA A 335 21.65 11.96 -16.78
N PHE A 336 22.66 12.66 -17.30
CA PHE A 336 23.64 12.13 -18.24
C PHE A 336 25.00 11.88 -17.55
N SER A 337 25.70 10.83 -17.95
CA SER A 337 27.04 10.51 -17.46
C SER A 337 27.84 9.73 -18.52
N PHE A 338 29.17 9.86 -18.50
CA PHE A 338 30.08 9.00 -19.28
C PHE A 338 30.49 7.73 -18.52
N GLU A 339 30.03 7.54 -17.29
CA GLU A 339 30.27 6.31 -16.53
C GLU A 339 29.39 5.17 -17.05
N VAL A 340 30.03 4.05 -17.39
CA VAL A 340 29.39 2.87 -17.99
C VAL A 340 29.55 1.69 -17.04
N GLY A 341 28.44 1.06 -16.67
CA GLY A 341 28.41 -0.07 -15.74
C GLY A 341 28.30 -1.43 -16.41
N THR A 342 27.61 -1.56 -17.54
CA THR A 342 27.40 -2.87 -18.20
C THR A 342 28.46 -3.21 -19.25
N ARG A 343 29.60 -3.77 -18.80
CA ARG A 343 30.65 -4.26 -19.72
C ARG A 343 30.51 -5.72 -20.16
N ASP A 344 29.80 -6.56 -19.38
CA ASP A 344 29.94 -8.02 -19.49
C ASP A 344 28.91 -8.73 -20.38
N TRP A 345 27.95 -8.02 -20.99
CA TRP A 345 27.02 -8.64 -21.94
C TRP A 345 27.68 -8.76 -23.30
N HIS A 346 28.57 -9.73 -23.44
CA HIS A 346 29.08 -10.12 -24.75
C HIS A 346 28.01 -10.93 -25.48
N THR A 347 27.72 -10.53 -26.71
CA THR A 347 27.00 -11.40 -27.64
C THR A 347 28.05 -12.35 -28.18
N ALA A 348 28.04 -13.60 -27.72
CA ALA A 348 28.79 -14.66 -28.39
C ALA A 348 28.26 -14.69 -29.84
N GLY A 349 29.13 -14.43 -30.80
CA GLY A 349 28.81 -14.20 -32.21
C GLY A 349 30.05 -13.65 -32.90
N GLU A 350 30.17 -13.87 -34.21
CA GLU A 350 31.31 -13.32 -34.96
C GLU A 350 31.27 -11.78 -34.94
N PRO A 351 32.40 -11.10 -34.65
CA PRO A 351 32.45 -9.65 -34.61
C PRO A 351 32.21 -9.06 -36.01
N MET A 352 31.30 -8.08 -36.07
CA MET A 352 31.00 -7.29 -37.27
C MET A 352 31.87 -6.02 -37.29
N ASP A 353 31.62 -5.08 -38.20
CA ASP A 353 32.43 -3.85 -38.27
C ASP A 353 31.92 -2.81 -37.27
N LEU A 354 30.62 -2.47 -37.33
CA LEU A 354 29.95 -1.49 -36.48
C LEU A 354 28.92 -2.14 -35.57
N ARG A 355 28.83 -1.67 -34.33
CA ARG A 355 27.77 -1.98 -33.38
C ARG A 355 27.21 -0.72 -32.74
N LEU A 356 25.89 -0.59 -32.81
CA LEU A 356 25.07 0.34 -32.05
C LEU A 356 24.33 -0.47 -30.98
N ARG A 357 24.41 -0.05 -29.72
CA ARG A 357 23.80 -0.78 -28.60
C ARG A 357 23.08 0.15 -27.65
N CYS A 358 21.89 -0.28 -27.24
CA CYS A 358 21.18 0.27 -26.09
C CYS A 358 21.01 -0.84 -25.04
N THR A 359 21.49 -0.59 -23.82
CA THR A 359 21.32 -1.50 -22.67
C THR A 359 20.53 -0.81 -21.58
N ALA A 360 19.33 -1.28 -21.29
CA ALA A 360 18.52 -0.80 -20.19
C ALA A 360 18.73 -1.69 -18.94
N THR A 361 19.11 -1.08 -17.83
CA THR A 361 19.14 -1.70 -16.50
C THR A 361 17.97 -1.15 -15.70
N MET A 362 17.02 -2.01 -15.35
CA MET A 362 15.77 -1.65 -14.69
C MET A 362 15.74 -2.17 -13.26
N ARG A 363 15.27 -1.32 -12.35
CA ARG A 363 15.08 -1.65 -10.94
C ARG A 363 13.59 -1.64 -10.61
N TRP A 364 12.95 -2.79 -10.72
CA TRP A 364 11.54 -2.96 -10.38
C TRP A 364 11.39 -3.49 -8.96
N ALA A 365 10.35 -3.03 -8.25
CA ALA A 365 9.88 -3.65 -7.03
C ALA A 365 9.14 -4.96 -7.34
N ASP A 366 8.99 -5.83 -6.32
CA ASP A 366 8.20 -7.06 -6.38
C ASP A 366 8.52 -7.97 -7.60
N ILE A 367 9.80 -8.11 -7.91
CA ILE A 367 10.31 -9.00 -8.96
C ILE A 367 10.14 -10.49 -8.64
N ASP A 368 9.84 -10.82 -7.37
CA ASP A 368 9.63 -12.18 -6.90
C ASP A 368 8.39 -12.80 -7.57
N GLY A 369 8.63 -13.79 -8.44
CA GLY A 369 7.58 -14.47 -9.19
C GLY A 369 7.50 -14.08 -10.67
N LEU A 370 8.26 -13.07 -11.12
CA LEU A 370 8.43 -12.84 -12.55
C LEU A 370 9.07 -14.06 -13.21
N SER A 371 8.49 -14.49 -14.33
CA SER A 371 9.03 -15.58 -15.14
C SER A 371 8.73 -15.35 -16.60
N ILE A 372 9.71 -15.66 -17.45
CA ILE A 372 9.54 -15.64 -18.90
C ILE A 372 8.88 -16.95 -19.31
N ASP A 373 7.59 -16.88 -19.64
CA ASP A 373 6.76 -18.02 -20.04
C ASP A 373 6.47 -18.02 -21.55
N GLY A 374 5.63 -18.95 -22.03
CA GLY A 374 5.24 -18.99 -23.43
C GLY A 374 4.46 -17.75 -23.88
N THR A 375 3.73 -17.12 -22.97
CA THR A 375 2.91 -15.94 -23.25
C THR A 375 3.77 -14.70 -23.42
N GLY A 376 4.70 -14.46 -22.50
CA GLY A 376 5.69 -13.39 -22.60
C GLY A 376 6.53 -13.47 -23.86
N ARG A 377 6.96 -14.68 -24.25
CA ARG A 377 7.67 -14.88 -25.52
C ARG A 377 6.85 -14.48 -26.74
N ARG A 378 5.56 -14.82 -26.77
CA ARG A 378 4.67 -14.41 -27.88
C ARG A 378 4.50 -12.90 -27.93
N ARG A 379 4.36 -12.22 -26.78
CA ARG A 379 4.30 -10.76 -26.71
C ARG A 379 5.57 -10.12 -27.27
N VAL A 380 6.74 -10.59 -26.85
CA VAL A 380 8.04 -10.10 -27.34
C VAL A 380 8.18 -10.30 -28.85
N VAL A 381 7.93 -11.51 -29.37
CA VAL A 381 8.06 -11.77 -30.82
C VAL A 381 7.09 -10.89 -31.63
N ALA A 382 5.86 -10.67 -31.13
CA ALA A 382 4.92 -9.76 -31.78
C ALA A 382 5.44 -8.31 -31.75
N ALA A 383 5.93 -7.85 -30.60
CA ALA A 383 6.48 -6.50 -30.44
C ALA A 383 7.74 -6.27 -31.29
N LEU A 384 8.64 -7.24 -31.38
CA LEU A 384 9.83 -7.16 -32.23
C LEU A 384 9.48 -7.05 -33.72
N ARG A 385 8.47 -7.81 -34.19
CA ARG A 385 8.03 -7.77 -35.60
C ARG A 385 7.29 -6.50 -35.98
N ALA A 386 6.56 -5.89 -35.04
CA ALA A 386 5.81 -4.66 -35.27
C ALA A 386 6.58 -3.39 -34.86
N GLY A 387 7.72 -3.56 -34.20
CA GLY A 387 8.47 -2.48 -33.55
C GLY A 387 9.38 -1.69 -34.50
N PRO A 388 9.85 -0.53 -34.05
CA PRO A 388 10.65 0.39 -34.86
C PRO A 388 11.99 -0.21 -35.30
N LEU A 389 12.57 -1.12 -34.52
CA LEU A 389 13.87 -1.72 -34.83
C LEU A 389 13.83 -2.64 -36.05
N ASP A 390 12.74 -3.40 -36.23
CA ASP A 390 12.52 -4.18 -37.46
C ASP A 390 12.39 -3.25 -38.68
N GLY A 391 11.63 -2.16 -38.54
CA GLY A 391 11.47 -1.15 -39.58
C GLY A 391 12.80 -0.50 -40.00
N VAL A 392 13.62 -0.07 -39.03
CA VAL A 392 14.95 0.50 -39.29
C VAL A 392 15.85 -0.51 -39.98
N ALA A 393 15.88 -1.76 -39.51
CA ALA A 393 16.72 -2.78 -40.14
C ALA A 393 16.28 -3.11 -41.57
N ARG A 394 14.98 -3.12 -41.86
CA ARG A 394 14.50 -3.30 -43.24
C ARG A 394 14.85 -2.11 -44.14
N ALA A 395 14.79 -0.89 -43.62
CA ALA A 395 15.23 0.30 -44.36
C ALA A 395 16.74 0.26 -44.67
N LEU A 396 17.56 -0.16 -43.70
CA LEU A 396 18.99 -0.36 -43.91
C LEU A 396 19.28 -1.52 -44.87
N ALA A 397 18.58 -2.65 -44.74
CA ALA A 397 18.70 -3.77 -45.66
C ALA A 397 18.41 -3.34 -47.11
N ALA A 398 17.36 -2.54 -47.32
CA ALA A 398 17.06 -1.96 -48.63
C ALA A 398 18.16 -1.02 -49.11
N ARG A 399 18.68 -0.14 -48.23
CA ARG A 399 19.82 0.75 -48.55
C ARG A 399 21.06 -0.03 -48.96
N PHE A 400 21.31 -1.18 -48.35
CA PHE A 400 22.46 -2.05 -48.60
C PHE A 400 22.21 -3.13 -49.67
N ALA A 401 21.07 -3.10 -50.36
CA ALA A 401 20.67 -4.09 -51.36
C ALA A 401 20.70 -5.56 -50.84
N LEU A 402 20.32 -5.76 -49.56
CA LEU A 402 20.20 -7.06 -48.92
C LEU A 402 18.78 -7.64 -49.11
N ASP A 403 18.67 -8.97 -49.05
CA ASP A 403 17.37 -9.68 -49.13
C ASP A 403 16.50 -9.38 -47.89
N PRO A 404 15.31 -8.77 -48.05
CA PRO A 404 14.45 -8.42 -46.93
C PRO A 404 13.59 -9.58 -46.40
N THR A 405 13.63 -10.78 -46.99
CA THR A 405 12.71 -11.89 -46.65
C THR A 405 12.98 -12.57 -45.31
N THR A 406 13.93 -12.06 -44.53
CA THR A 406 14.32 -12.59 -43.23
C THR A 406 13.34 -12.18 -42.12
N GLY A 407 13.37 -12.92 -41.00
CA GLY A 407 12.47 -12.70 -39.87
C GLY A 407 13.11 -13.03 -38.53
N TRP A 408 12.53 -12.48 -37.47
CA TRP A 408 12.99 -12.71 -36.10
C TRP A 408 12.92 -14.20 -35.72
N GLU A 409 14.03 -14.71 -35.21
CA GLU A 409 14.18 -16.07 -34.70
C GLU A 409 14.77 -16.07 -33.29
N ARG A 410 14.71 -17.22 -32.61
CA ARG A 410 15.43 -17.38 -31.34
C ARG A 410 16.92 -17.43 -31.64
N THR A 411 17.70 -16.74 -30.80
CA THR A 411 19.15 -16.82 -30.89
C THR A 411 19.63 -18.27 -30.68
N PRO A 412 20.52 -18.80 -31.52
CA PRO A 412 21.07 -20.15 -31.37
C PRO A 412 21.83 -20.34 -30.06
N ASN A 413 21.83 -21.57 -29.53
CA ASN A 413 22.44 -21.91 -28.22
C ASN A 413 23.91 -21.51 -28.05
N GLY A 414 24.68 -21.39 -29.15
CA GLY A 414 26.08 -20.93 -29.12
C GLY A 414 26.25 -19.42 -28.98
N GLU A 415 25.18 -18.65 -29.21
CA GLU A 415 25.18 -17.18 -29.15
C GLU A 415 24.34 -16.66 -27.98
N GLY A 416 23.30 -17.38 -27.58
CA GLY A 416 22.42 -17.06 -26.47
C GLY A 416 21.44 -18.19 -26.18
N TYR A 417 20.65 -18.07 -25.12
CA TYR A 417 19.70 -19.11 -24.72
C TYR A 417 18.37 -18.50 -24.26
N ASN A 418 17.36 -19.36 -24.15
CA ASN A 418 16.01 -18.97 -23.73
C ASN A 418 15.52 -19.92 -22.63
N ASP A 419 15.21 -19.39 -21.46
CA ASP A 419 14.70 -20.15 -20.31
C ASP A 419 13.74 -19.29 -19.47
N ARG A 420 13.43 -19.68 -18.23
CA ARG A 420 12.50 -18.94 -17.37
C ARG A 420 12.98 -17.55 -16.94
N ARG A 421 14.26 -17.22 -17.13
CA ARG A 421 14.88 -15.93 -16.76
C ARG A 421 15.50 -15.21 -17.95
N PHE A 422 15.77 -15.91 -19.06
CA PHE A 422 16.41 -15.36 -20.24
C PHE A 422 15.53 -15.46 -21.49
N ALA A 423 15.46 -14.37 -22.25
CA ALA A 423 14.90 -14.32 -23.60
C ALA A 423 15.93 -13.71 -24.55
N SER A 424 16.12 -14.35 -25.71
CA SER A 424 17.12 -13.93 -26.70
C SER A 424 16.63 -14.21 -28.12
N TYR A 425 16.58 -13.16 -28.92
CA TYR A 425 16.13 -13.18 -30.31
C TYR A 425 17.10 -12.43 -31.22
N ARG A 426 17.10 -12.80 -32.50
CA ARG A 426 17.88 -12.10 -33.51
C ARG A 426 17.13 -11.99 -34.84
N LEU A 427 17.53 -11.02 -35.64
CA LEU A 427 17.15 -10.85 -37.04
C LEU A 427 18.44 -10.61 -37.83
N THR A 428 18.76 -11.45 -38.79
CA THR A 428 19.99 -11.33 -39.59
C THR A 428 19.67 -11.22 -41.07
N PHE A 429 20.45 -10.41 -41.77
CA PHE A 429 20.39 -10.23 -43.22
C PHE A 429 21.72 -10.74 -43.81
N PRO A 430 21.68 -11.82 -44.60
CA PRO A 430 22.89 -12.37 -45.21
C PRO A 430 23.41 -11.45 -46.29
N GLY A 431 24.72 -11.25 -46.33
CA GLY A 431 25.43 -10.59 -47.41
C GLY A 431 26.16 -11.58 -48.32
N VAL A 432 27.33 -11.19 -48.81
CA VAL A 432 28.13 -12.03 -49.72
C VAL A 432 28.57 -13.32 -49.03
N GLN A 433 28.54 -14.42 -49.78
CA GLN A 433 28.93 -15.76 -49.30
C GLN A 433 28.15 -16.25 -48.06
N GLY A 434 26.97 -15.69 -47.80
CA GLY A 434 26.12 -16.07 -46.66
C GLY A 434 26.58 -15.52 -45.31
N ARG A 435 27.62 -14.67 -45.27
CA ARG A 435 28.06 -14.02 -44.03
C ARG A 435 27.04 -12.94 -43.62
N PRO A 436 26.65 -12.81 -42.34
CA PRO A 436 25.72 -11.76 -41.91
C PRO A 436 26.31 -10.37 -42.19
N ALA A 437 25.57 -9.53 -42.93
CA ALA A 437 25.99 -8.17 -43.26
C ALA A 437 25.28 -7.11 -42.44
N LEU A 438 24.04 -7.39 -42.01
CA LEU A 438 23.28 -6.59 -41.06
C LEU A 438 22.62 -7.55 -40.07
N GLY A 439 22.62 -7.19 -38.78
CA GLY A 439 21.98 -8.01 -37.76
C GLY A 439 21.47 -7.22 -36.58
N LEU A 440 20.40 -7.72 -35.97
CA LEU A 440 19.82 -7.23 -34.73
C LEU A 440 19.84 -8.34 -33.69
N TRP A 441 20.16 -7.99 -32.44
CA TRP A 441 20.04 -8.90 -31.30
C TRP A 441 19.28 -8.22 -30.18
N ALA A 442 18.20 -8.85 -29.72
CA ALA A 442 17.39 -8.36 -28.60
C ALA A 442 17.42 -9.39 -27.48
N ARG A 443 17.77 -8.96 -26.27
CA ARG A 443 17.98 -9.84 -25.12
C ARG A 443 17.39 -9.25 -23.85
N PHE A 444 16.86 -10.12 -23.01
CA PHE A 444 16.23 -9.76 -21.76
C PHE A 444 16.55 -10.80 -20.70
N GLN A 445 16.96 -10.33 -19.53
CA GLN A 445 17.34 -11.15 -18.39
C GLN A 445 16.61 -10.63 -17.15
N LEU A 446 15.86 -11.52 -16.51
CA LEU A 446 15.43 -11.33 -15.13
C LEU A 446 16.63 -11.49 -14.19
N PRO A 447 16.61 -10.87 -12.99
CA PRO A 447 17.62 -11.03 -11.93
C PRO A 447 18.01 -12.50 -11.80
N ASP A 448 19.24 -12.88 -11.46
CA ASP A 448 19.68 -14.29 -11.45
C ASP A 448 20.40 -14.71 -10.15
N GLY A 449 20.36 -13.84 -9.13
CA GLY A 449 21.03 -14.04 -7.85
C GLY A 449 22.46 -13.52 -7.82
N LEU A 450 23.09 -13.27 -8.99
CA LEU A 450 24.32 -12.50 -9.11
C LEU A 450 24.01 -11.02 -9.40
N ARG A 451 22.96 -10.78 -10.19
CA ARG A 451 22.39 -9.46 -10.44
C ARG A 451 21.01 -9.39 -9.82
N ASP A 452 20.75 -8.30 -9.10
CA ASP A 452 19.46 -7.93 -8.53
C ASP A 452 18.60 -7.08 -9.49
N THR A 453 19.18 -6.65 -10.61
CA THR A 453 18.51 -5.84 -11.63
C THR A 453 18.01 -6.66 -12.82
N ILE A 454 16.97 -6.15 -13.49
CA ILE A 454 16.57 -6.61 -14.82
C ILE A 454 17.50 -5.95 -15.84
N VAL A 455 18.00 -6.73 -16.79
CA VAL A 455 18.84 -6.23 -17.88
C VAL A 455 18.18 -6.53 -19.21
N SER A 456 18.02 -5.51 -20.03
CA SER A 456 17.45 -5.58 -21.37
C SER A 456 18.39 -4.90 -22.36
N MET A 457 18.50 -5.43 -23.57
CA MET A 457 19.49 -4.98 -24.53
C MET A 457 18.98 -5.12 -25.95
N ALA A 458 19.27 -4.13 -26.78
CA ALA A 458 19.14 -4.19 -28.23
C ALA A 458 20.45 -3.79 -28.90
N ASP A 459 20.99 -4.67 -29.75
CA ASP A 459 22.09 -4.38 -30.64
C ASP A 459 21.57 -4.23 -32.09
N LEU A 460 22.13 -3.28 -32.83
CA LEU A 460 22.15 -3.23 -34.28
C LEU A 460 23.61 -3.30 -34.75
N ARG A 461 23.91 -4.16 -35.71
CA ARG A 461 25.28 -4.37 -36.21
C ARG A 461 25.36 -4.41 -37.72
N VAL A 462 26.45 -3.86 -38.25
CA VAL A 462 26.73 -3.83 -39.68
C VAL A 462 28.14 -4.36 -39.93
N ASP A 463 28.27 -5.29 -40.86
CA ASP A 463 29.53 -5.78 -41.41
C ASP A 463 29.58 -5.25 -42.85
N PHE A 464 30.18 -4.08 -42.99
CA PHE A 464 30.27 -3.38 -44.27
C PHE A 464 31.08 -4.19 -45.28
N SER A 465 32.07 -4.95 -44.82
CA SER A 465 32.86 -5.83 -45.67
C SER A 465 32.11 -7.09 -46.15
N ALA A 466 30.89 -7.34 -45.64
CA ALA A 466 30.00 -8.40 -46.12
C ALA A 466 28.92 -7.89 -47.09
N LEU A 467 28.86 -6.57 -47.36
CA LEU A 467 27.82 -6.01 -48.22
C LEU A 467 28.04 -6.41 -49.70
N PRO A 468 26.95 -6.58 -50.47
CA PRO A 468 27.05 -6.80 -51.91
C PRO A 468 27.82 -5.67 -52.61
N GLY A 469 28.77 -6.04 -53.48
CA GLY A 469 29.54 -5.08 -54.27
C GLY A 469 30.71 -4.40 -53.53
N TYR A 470 30.94 -4.70 -52.25
CA TYR A 470 32.11 -4.19 -51.54
C TYR A 470 33.41 -4.71 -52.15
N VAL A 471 34.38 -3.81 -52.35
CA VAL A 471 35.73 -4.12 -52.80
C VAL A 471 36.71 -3.56 -51.78
N ALA A 472 37.61 -4.41 -51.26
CA ALA A 472 38.60 -3.98 -50.28
C ALA A 472 39.68 -3.13 -50.95
N GLU A 473 39.77 -1.86 -50.55
CA GLU A 473 40.84 -0.94 -50.91
C GLU A 473 41.91 -0.96 -49.80
N PRO A 474 43.19 -1.23 -50.12
CA PRO A 474 44.26 -1.26 -49.10
C PRO A 474 44.43 0.10 -48.39
N GLY A 475 44.31 0.10 -47.06
CA GLY A 475 44.52 1.32 -46.25
C GLY A 475 43.27 2.20 -46.07
N GLU A 476 42.14 1.84 -46.66
CA GLU A 476 40.85 2.51 -46.46
C GLU A 476 39.97 1.75 -45.44
N PRO A 477 39.05 2.43 -44.74
CA PRO A 477 38.13 1.76 -43.83
C PRO A 477 37.18 0.85 -44.61
N PRO A 478 36.59 -0.17 -43.97
CA PRO A 478 35.81 -1.20 -44.65
C PRO A 478 34.42 -0.73 -45.10
N VAL A 479 34.24 0.55 -45.44
CA VAL A 479 32.94 1.15 -45.73
C VAL A 479 33.04 2.12 -46.91
N GLU A 480 32.12 2.00 -47.85
CA GLU A 480 31.94 2.99 -48.92
C GLU A 480 31.32 4.27 -48.33
N PRO A 481 31.72 5.48 -48.78
CA PRO A 481 31.16 6.73 -48.25
C PRO A 481 29.63 6.77 -48.23
N GLY A 482 28.97 6.26 -49.27
CA GLY A 482 27.50 6.19 -49.36
C GLY A 482 26.84 5.18 -48.41
N HIS A 483 27.60 4.30 -47.76
CA HIS A 483 27.11 3.33 -46.78
C HIS A 483 27.31 3.78 -45.32
N ARG A 484 28.10 4.83 -45.07
CA ARG A 484 28.24 5.39 -43.71
C ARG A 484 26.88 5.87 -43.18
N LEU A 485 26.67 5.70 -41.88
CA LEU A 485 25.43 6.15 -41.24
C LEU A 485 25.56 7.63 -40.87
N ASP A 486 24.70 8.46 -41.47
CA ASP A 486 24.53 9.87 -41.12
C ASP A 486 23.83 10.05 -39.75
N PRO A 487 23.79 11.26 -39.18
CA PRO A 487 23.22 11.49 -37.85
C PRO A 487 21.72 11.16 -37.78
N ALA A 488 20.96 11.40 -38.86
CA ALA A 488 19.53 11.12 -38.89
C ALA A 488 19.26 9.61 -38.90
N VAL A 489 20.06 8.82 -39.60
CA VAL A 489 20.00 7.35 -39.56
C VAL A 489 20.45 6.83 -38.21
N LEU A 490 21.53 7.38 -37.65
CA LEU A 490 22.03 7.01 -36.33
C LEU A 490 20.99 7.23 -35.23
N HIS A 491 20.38 8.42 -35.20
CA HIS A 491 19.30 8.77 -34.28
C HIS A 491 18.14 7.77 -34.37
N ARG A 492 17.61 7.50 -35.58
CA ARG A 492 16.55 6.49 -35.77
C ARG A 492 16.94 5.09 -35.28
N CYS A 493 18.19 4.68 -35.50
CA CYS A 493 18.68 3.39 -35.01
C CYS A 493 18.69 3.34 -33.48
N LEU A 494 19.14 4.41 -32.82
CA LEU A 494 19.23 4.48 -31.37
C LEU A 494 17.85 4.61 -30.72
N VAL A 495 16.93 5.41 -31.27
CA VAL A 495 15.53 5.46 -30.82
C VAL A 495 14.90 4.07 -30.90
N ALA A 496 15.07 3.39 -32.03
CA ALA A 496 14.51 2.06 -32.22
C ALA A 496 15.12 1.01 -31.26
N ALA A 497 16.43 1.06 -31.02
CA ALA A 497 17.12 0.18 -30.10
C ALA A 497 16.71 0.47 -28.64
N TRP A 498 16.57 1.74 -28.28
CA TRP A 498 16.11 2.19 -26.97
C TRP A 498 14.71 1.68 -26.68
N LEU A 499 13.73 1.96 -27.55
CA LEU A 499 12.35 1.48 -27.41
C LEU A 499 12.28 -0.05 -27.34
N THR A 500 13.13 -0.74 -28.11
CA THR A 500 13.21 -2.21 -28.04
C THR A 500 13.69 -2.68 -26.67
N ALA A 501 14.74 -2.05 -26.13
CA ALA A 501 15.31 -2.39 -24.84
C ALA A 501 14.38 -2.01 -23.67
N THR A 502 13.72 -0.86 -23.70
CA THR A 502 12.91 -0.34 -22.59
C THR A 502 11.44 -0.73 -22.62
N GLN A 503 10.87 -1.03 -23.79
CA GLN A 503 9.44 -1.32 -23.93
C GLN A 503 9.15 -2.71 -24.49
N ALA A 504 9.77 -3.10 -25.61
CA ALA A 504 9.42 -4.36 -26.30
C ALA A 504 9.90 -5.61 -25.55
N MET A 505 11.17 -5.63 -25.14
CA MET A 505 11.79 -6.77 -24.47
C MET A 505 11.22 -7.04 -23.06
N PRO A 506 10.92 -6.03 -22.23
CA PRO A 506 10.28 -6.23 -20.93
C PRO A 506 8.90 -6.92 -20.97
N LEU A 507 8.24 -6.95 -22.13
CA LEU A 507 7.01 -7.73 -22.33
C LEU A 507 7.21 -9.24 -22.10
N ALA A 508 8.47 -9.70 -22.09
CA ALA A 508 8.87 -11.06 -21.74
C ALA A 508 8.39 -11.45 -20.34
N ALA A 509 8.43 -10.50 -19.39
CA ALA A 509 8.14 -10.74 -17.98
C ALA A 509 6.69 -10.38 -17.60
N THR A 510 6.16 -9.29 -18.13
CA THR A 510 4.83 -8.76 -17.78
C THR A 510 4.11 -8.19 -19.00
N ALA A 511 2.79 -8.05 -18.94
CA ALA A 511 2.01 -7.41 -19.99
C ALA A 511 2.04 -5.86 -19.90
N GLN A 512 2.39 -5.31 -18.75
CA GLN A 512 2.43 -3.86 -18.49
C GLN A 512 3.74 -3.46 -17.81
N PRO A 513 4.87 -3.41 -18.54
CA PRO A 513 6.17 -3.05 -17.97
C PRO A 513 6.18 -1.64 -17.37
N SER A 514 5.50 -0.69 -18.01
CA SER A 514 5.39 0.69 -17.54
C SER A 514 4.62 0.85 -16.24
N ALA A 515 3.89 -0.17 -15.76
CA ALA A 515 3.19 -0.14 -14.47
C ALA A 515 4.04 -0.68 -13.30
N ALA A 516 5.25 -1.19 -13.56
CA ALA A 516 6.11 -1.73 -12.52
C ALA A 516 6.60 -0.62 -11.58
N ALA A 517 6.38 -0.78 -10.27
CA ALA A 517 6.89 0.15 -9.27
C ALA A 517 8.42 0.17 -9.28
N ALA A 518 9.01 1.34 -9.06
CA ALA A 518 10.47 1.49 -9.00
C ALA A 518 11.03 0.91 -7.69
N ALA A 519 12.19 0.28 -7.77
CA ALA A 519 13.02 -0.12 -6.63
C ALA A 519 14.40 0.56 -6.67
N GLY A 520 14.50 1.67 -7.39
CA GLY A 520 15.71 2.44 -7.59
C GLY A 520 15.82 3.03 -8.99
N PRO A 521 16.87 3.82 -9.24
CA PRO A 521 17.04 4.49 -10.51
C PRO A 521 17.37 3.49 -11.62
N SER A 522 16.60 3.56 -12.69
CA SER A 522 16.83 2.82 -13.92
C SER A 522 17.72 3.62 -14.88
N ARG A 523 18.49 2.90 -15.70
CA ARG A 523 19.49 3.51 -16.60
C ARG A 523 19.44 2.90 -17.99
N VAL A 524 19.72 3.71 -19.00
CA VAL A 524 20.00 3.24 -20.35
C VAL A 524 21.41 3.66 -20.76
N GLU A 525 22.22 2.68 -21.15
CA GLU A 525 23.54 2.91 -21.72
C GLU A 525 23.47 2.83 -23.23
N VAL A 526 23.97 3.86 -23.92
CA VAL A 526 24.13 3.92 -25.36
C VAL A 526 25.60 3.71 -25.71
N HIS A 527 25.88 2.80 -26.62
CA HIS A 527 27.23 2.45 -27.06
C HIS A 527 27.31 2.46 -28.58
N LEU A 528 28.29 3.19 -29.12
CA LEU A 528 28.74 3.15 -30.50
C LEU A 528 30.12 2.52 -30.50
N SER A 529 30.35 1.42 -31.20
CA SER A 529 31.65 0.74 -31.15
C SER A 529 32.01 0.02 -32.44
N THR A 530 33.31 -0.08 -32.71
CA THR A 530 33.84 -1.04 -33.68
C THR A 530 34.08 -2.40 -32.99
N GLU A 531 33.60 -3.51 -33.56
CA GLU A 531 33.75 -4.83 -32.91
C GLU A 531 35.00 -5.59 -33.35
N ARG A 532 35.53 -5.30 -34.54
CA ARG A 532 36.76 -5.94 -35.02
C ARG A 532 38.00 -5.25 -34.43
N PRO A 533 38.99 -6.04 -33.97
CA PRO A 533 40.22 -5.48 -33.44
C PRO A 533 40.91 -4.60 -34.47
N TRP A 534 41.44 -3.49 -34.00
CA TRP A 534 42.27 -2.52 -34.70
C TRP A 534 43.30 -3.11 -35.70
N ALA A 535 43.85 -4.28 -35.42
CA ALA A 535 44.88 -4.94 -36.24
C ALA A 535 44.34 -5.90 -37.32
N SER A 536 43.01 -6.03 -37.45
CA SER A 536 42.37 -7.04 -38.31
C SER A 536 42.08 -6.53 -39.73
N HIS A 537 42.26 -5.23 -39.97
CA HIS A 537 41.93 -4.60 -41.25
C HIS A 537 43.12 -4.61 -42.23
N PRO A 538 42.88 -4.84 -43.54
CA PRO A 538 43.94 -4.80 -44.55
C PRO A 538 44.68 -3.46 -44.54
N GLY A 539 46.02 -3.49 -44.39
CA GLY A 539 46.86 -2.29 -44.41
C GLY A 539 47.27 -1.73 -43.04
N GLY A 540 46.83 -2.33 -41.92
CA GLY A 540 47.28 -1.94 -40.57
C GLY A 540 46.74 -0.60 -40.07
N ARG A 541 45.80 0.01 -40.80
CA ARG A 541 45.09 1.21 -40.38
C ARG A 541 44.07 0.86 -39.31
N VAL A 542 44.04 1.73 -38.31
CA VAL A 542 43.01 1.87 -37.31
C VAL A 542 41.63 2.09 -37.93
N VAL A 543 40.61 1.35 -37.48
CA VAL A 543 39.21 1.73 -37.77
C VAL A 543 38.54 2.19 -36.47
N GLY A 544 38.21 3.48 -36.42
CA GLY A 544 37.39 4.09 -35.38
C GLY A 544 35.92 4.18 -35.80
N VAL A 545 35.05 4.55 -34.86
CA VAL A 545 33.61 4.72 -35.14
C VAL A 545 33.35 5.82 -36.16
N LEU A 546 34.18 6.87 -36.20
CA LEU A 546 34.07 7.98 -37.14
C LEU A 546 34.53 7.61 -38.57
N ASP A 547 35.20 6.47 -38.75
CA ASP A 547 35.46 5.93 -40.08
C ASP A 547 34.19 5.27 -40.67
N LEU A 548 33.27 4.83 -39.81
CA LEU A 548 32.06 4.06 -40.15
C LEU A 548 30.77 4.90 -40.11
N LEU A 549 30.79 6.00 -39.36
CA LEU A 549 29.72 6.98 -39.24
C LEU A 549 30.09 8.25 -40.00
N ASP A 550 29.09 8.93 -40.55
CA ASP A 550 29.25 10.27 -41.11
C ASP A 550 28.60 11.26 -40.14
N LEU A 551 29.41 11.94 -39.34
CA LEU A 551 28.95 12.88 -38.30
C LEU A 551 29.39 14.30 -38.60
N ALA A 552 29.60 14.64 -39.87
CA ALA A 552 30.05 15.97 -40.28
C ALA A 552 29.11 17.08 -39.82
N ASP A 553 27.80 16.82 -39.74
CA ASP A 553 26.80 17.78 -39.27
C ASP A 553 26.94 18.12 -37.77
N TRP A 554 27.73 17.36 -37.00
CA TRP A 554 28.01 17.66 -35.58
C TRP A 554 29.23 18.57 -35.40
N GLY A 555 29.84 19.05 -36.49
CA GLY A 555 31.04 19.88 -36.47
C GLY A 555 32.32 19.08 -36.75
N HIS A 556 33.47 19.66 -36.43
CA HIS A 556 34.75 19.05 -36.75
C HIS A 556 35.05 17.82 -35.88
N PRO A 557 35.27 16.63 -36.48
CA PRO A 557 35.58 15.43 -35.71
C PRO A 557 36.99 15.51 -35.12
N PRO A 558 37.25 14.82 -33.98
CA PRO A 558 38.58 14.68 -33.44
C PRO A 558 39.52 13.95 -34.42
N GLU A 559 40.78 14.41 -34.52
CA GLU A 559 41.78 13.81 -35.42
C GLU A 559 42.15 12.36 -35.07
N GLN A 560 41.94 11.94 -33.80
CA GLN A 560 42.30 10.60 -33.35
C GLN A 560 41.13 9.62 -33.50
N PRO A 561 41.34 8.48 -34.18
CA PRO A 561 40.32 7.45 -34.31
C PRO A 561 39.99 6.84 -32.95
N ARG A 562 38.70 6.87 -32.58
CA ARG A 562 38.19 6.27 -31.35
C ARG A 562 37.44 4.98 -31.67
N PRO A 563 37.77 3.85 -31.02
CA PRO A 563 37.08 2.58 -31.28
C PRO A 563 35.69 2.51 -30.66
N TRP A 564 35.33 3.45 -29.76
CA TRP A 564 34.01 3.51 -29.14
C TRP A 564 33.63 4.91 -28.66
N MET A 565 32.32 5.12 -28.51
CA MET A 565 31.68 6.24 -27.80
C MET A 565 30.54 5.68 -26.96
N SER A 566 30.35 6.19 -25.74
CA SER A 566 29.27 5.71 -24.88
C SER A 566 28.81 6.76 -23.88
N ALA A 567 27.52 6.72 -23.57
CA ALA A 567 26.90 7.55 -22.55
C ALA A 567 25.86 6.73 -21.79
N THR A 568 25.64 7.09 -20.54
CA THR A 568 24.61 6.53 -19.68
C THR A 568 23.62 7.62 -19.34
N VAL A 569 22.34 7.26 -19.42
CA VAL A 569 21.22 8.12 -19.09
C VAL A 569 20.43 7.48 -17.96
N THR A 570 20.38 8.14 -16.80
CA THR A 570 19.40 7.79 -15.76
C THR A 570 18.05 8.36 -16.19
N THR A 571 17.02 7.52 -16.24
CA THR A 571 15.75 7.92 -16.88
C THR A 571 14.59 7.00 -16.49
N PRO A 572 13.34 7.52 -16.42
CA PRO A 572 12.15 6.69 -16.25
C PRO A 572 11.98 5.68 -17.39
N MET A 573 11.38 4.53 -17.08
CA MET A 573 11.14 3.44 -18.04
C MET A 573 9.74 3.49 -18.68
N ASP A 574 8.94 4.51 -18.36
CA ASP A 574 7.57 4.69 -18.84
C ASP A 574 7.40 5.88 -19.80
N LEU A 575 8.51 6.34 -20.40
CA LEU A 575 8.51 7.39 -21.40
C LEU A 575 7.73 6.99 -22.67
N THR A 576 7.05 7.98 -23.24
CA THR A 576 6.41 7.91 -24.56
C THR A 576 7.45 7.90 -25.68
N ASP A 577 7.04 7.49 -26.88
CA ASP A 577 7.92 7.45 -28.05
C ASP A 577 8.53 8.81 -28.38
N VAL A 578 7.77 9.91 -28.19
CA VAL A 578 8.24 11.29 -28.41
C VAL A 578 9.29 11.67 -27.36
N GLU A 579 9.04 11.38 -26.08
CA GLU A 579 10.02 11.67 -25.01
C GLU A 579 11.31 10.86 -25.20
N VAL A 580 11.22 9.62 -25.70
CA VAL A 580 12.41 8.82 -26.05
C VAL A 580 13.15 9.41 -27.24
N ASP A 581 12.44 9.90 -28.26
CA ASP A 581 13.03 10.56 -29.43
C ASP A 581 13.87 11.78 -29.02
N ASP A 582 13.28 12.67 -28.23
CA ASP A 582 13.92 13.87 -27.68
C ASP A 582 15.12 13.50 -26.78
N LEU A 583 14.98 12.47 -25.94
CA LEU A 583 16.03 12.05 -25.02
C LEU A 583 17.22 11.42 -25.75
N VAL A 584 16.98 10.67 -26.84
CA VAL A 584 18.04 10.13 -27.68
C VAL A 584 18.76 11.26 -28.42
N GLU A 585 18.06 12.29 -28.89
CA GLU A 585 18.68 13.46 -29.48
C GLU A 585 19.61 14.16 -28.48
N GLN A 586 19.14 14.43 -27.26
CA GLN A 586 19.97 15.00 -26.18
C GLN A 586 21.17 14.10 -25.85
N THR A 587 20.99 12.79 -25.85
CA THR A 587 22.07 11.83 -25.62
C THR A 587 23.14 11.92 -26.70
N LEU A 588 22.75 12.12 -27.97
CA LEU A 588 23.68 12.27 -29.07
C LEU A 588 24.47 13.58 -28.98
N ARG A 589 23.82 14.69 -28.60
CA ARG A 589 24.51 15.96 -28.33
C ARG A 589 25.51 15.81 -27.17
N TYR A 590 25.11 15.15 -26.09
CA TYR A 590 25.99 14.84 -24.95
C TYR A 590 27.18 13.96 -25.36
N LEU A 591 26.97 12.97 -26.24
CA LEU A 591 28.04 12.17 -26.82
C LEU A 591 28.97 13.03 -27.70
N ALA A 592 28.43 13.92 -28.51
CA ALA A 592 29.22 14.80 -29.38
C ALA A 592 30.17 15.67 -28.54
N SER A 593 29.65 16.36 -27.51
CA SER A 593 30.43 17.24 -26.64
C SER A 593 31.52 16.49 -25.87
N GLY A 594 31.21 15.31 -25.31
CA GLY A 594 32.18 14.49 -24.57
C GLY A 594 33.30 13.90 -25.43
N PHE A 595 33.08 13.80 -26.74
CA PHE A 595 33.99 13.14 -27.66
C PHE A 595 34.69 14.09 -28.64
N GLY A 596 34.60 15.41 -28.39
CA GLY A 596 35.44 16.42 -29.03
C GLY A 596 34.81 17.11 -30.24
N PHE A 597 33.50 16.99 -30.44
CA PHE A 597 32.74 17.82 -31.37
C PHE A 597 32.39 19.15 -30.69
N LEU A 598 33.38 20.05 -30.60
CA LEU A 598 33.32 21.26 -29.79
C LEU A 598 32.51 22.40 -30.42
N ASP A 599 32.21 22.31 -31.72
CA ASP A 599 31.45 23.34 -32.44
C ASP A 599 29.91 23.13 -32.34
N SER A 600 29.47 22.01 -31.72
CA SER A 600 28.05 21.63 -31.63
C SER A 600 27.23 22.46 -30.63
N ASP A 601 27.88 23.28 -29.80
CA ASP A 601 27.25 24.15 -28.80
C ASP A 601 27.07 25.61 -29.30
N GLU A 602 27.53 25.98 -30.51
CA GLU A 602 27.56 27.38 -30.97
C GLU A 602 26.32 27.85 -31.77
N ASP A 603 25.36 26.96 -32.10
CA ASP A 603 24.18 27.27 -32.93
C ASP A 603 22.83 27.02 -32.20
N ASP A 604 22.67 27.48 -30.96
CA ASP A 604 21.35 27.65 -30.27
C ASP A 604 21.08 29.11 -29.88
#